data_AF-Q4FUK9-F1
#
_entry.id   AF-Q4FUK9-F1
#
_cell.length_a   1.000
_cell.length_b   1.000
_cell.length_c   1.000
_cell.angle_alpha   90.00
_cell.angle_beta   90.00
_cell.angle_gamma   90.00
#
_symmetry.space_group_name_H-M   'P 1'
#
loop_
_entity.id
_entity.type
_entity.pdbx_description
1 polymer ?
#
loop_
_entity_poly.entity_id
_entity_poly.type
_entity_poly.pdbx_seq_one_letter_code
_entity_poly.pdbx_strand_id
1 'polypeptide(L)'
;MSFSRQALLGIGMIIGGSVMLYAMVQQIGDTNKSQPASAMIDQPSAQPTSVQPLTTDIETEKRILAQKQKERAARVAEQEKRAQQFLTEQEAAEAQALAKARAESQQYMASSMPSVEDNAKDNAKDDTTDSTNKEATTKILATPTSPVNSASVTNASANNKQKAEQEAKRQAAAKKQAEAQVAAEKLLPKSPSDYQVKRGDGLIKLARQYNMPVEVLAQANNISPSTSLQLGQNITIPSRKQVQRLEREAANGKQAREASRQQEEALAKKSADAKREAQQKLSEARKEVKETDAKGSFGVQVALANDQSKADELAKKFQSAGYRVKTSPTSRGVRVIVGPERGKVAALALKDKINSDPKVNTTSAWVLYWR
;
A
#
# COMPACT_ATOMS: atom_id res chain seq x y z
N MET A 1 8.63 23.65 24.93
CA MET A 1 8.87 22.20 25.04
C MET A 1 8.43 21.55 23.74
N SER A 2 9.25 20.69 23.13
CA SER A 2 9.00 20.08 21.82
C SER A 2 8.67 18.60 21.96
N PHE A 3 7.50 18.17 21.48
CA PHE A 3 7.11 16.75 21.46
C PHE A 3 7.18 16.17 20.04
N SER A 4 7.64 14.92 19.94
CA SER A 4 8.10 14.31 18.68
C SER A 4 6.97 13.67 17.86
N ARG A 5 7.18 13.60 16.54
CA ARG A 5 6.25 13.01 15.56
C ARG A 5 6.53 11.53 15.32
N GLN A 6 6.28 10.65 16.29
CA GLN A 6 6.56 9.21 16.10
C GLN A 6 5.63 8.29 16.93
N ALA A 7 4.33 8.28 16.59
CA ALA A 7 3.33 7.45 17.26
C ALA A 7 2.16 7.03 16.35
N LEU A 8 2.38 6.84 15.04
CA LEU A 8 1.28 6.58 14.09
C LEU A 8 1.73 5.80 12.83
N LEU A 9 2.32 4.62 13.01
CA LEU A 9 2.57 3.66 11.93
C LEU A 9 2.68 2.22 12.47
N GLY A 10 1.55 1.66 12.87
CA GLY A 10 1.37 0.26 13.29
C GLY A 10 -0.05 -0.20 12.93
N ILE A 11 -0.26 -1.52 12.81
CA ILE A 11 -1.48 -2.13 12.25
C ILE A 11 -1.64 -1.83 10.74
N GLY A 12 -0.86 -2.52 9.89
CA GLY A 12 -0.94 -2.33 8.44
C GLY A 12 -0.28 -3.37 7.53
N MET A 13 0.15 -4.54 8.02
CA MET A 13 1.03 -5.44 7.27
C MET A 13 0.74 -6.95 7.41
N ILE A 14 -0.53 -7.37 7.46
CA ILE A 14 -0.91 -8.81 7.55
C ILE A 14 -2.03 -9.20 6.55
N ILE A 15 -2.00 -8.68 5.31
CA ILE A 15 -2.89 -9.15 4.21
C ILE A 15 -2.13 -9.35 2.87
N GLY A 16 -0.85 -8.97 2.77
CA GLY A 16 -0.11 -8.96 1.50
C GLY A 16 0.30 -10.34 0.95
N GLY A 17 0.42 -11.37 1.79
CA GLY A 17 1.06 -12.65 1.40
C GLY A 17 0.19 -13.61 0.60
N SER A 18 -1.12 -13.66 0.85
CA SER A 18 -1.97 -14.78 0.39
C SER A 18 -2.39 -14.71 -1.09
N VAL A 19 -2.36 -13.54 -1.72
CA VAL A 19 -2.86 -13.34 -3.10
C VAL A 19 -1.93 -13.97 -4.14
N MET A 20 -0.62 -14.01 -3.88
CA MET A 20 0.36 -14.47 -4.86
C MET A 20 0.38 -15.99 -5.06
N LEU A 21 -0.15 -16.77 -4.10
CA LEU A 21 -0.17 -18.24 -4.18
C LEU A 21 -1.23 -18.77 -5.17
N TYR A 22 -2.35 -18.07 -5.32
CA TYR A 22 -3.46 -18.54 -6.18
C TYR A 22 -3.12 -18.47 -7.68
N ALA A 23 -2.38 -17.43 -8.09
CA ALA A 23 -2.04 -17.18 -9.49
C ALA A 23 -1.11 -18.22 -10.12
N MET A 24 -0.40 -19.05 -9.33
CA MET A 24 0.60 -20.00 -9.84
C MET A 24 0.07 -21.45 -9.96
N VAL A 25 -1.15 -21.73 -9.51
CA VAL A 25 -1.75 -23.08 -9.52
C VAL A 25 -2.58 -23.35 -10.79
N GLN A 26 -3.04 -22.31 -11.48
CA GLN A 26 -3.96 -22.41 -12.63
C GLN A 26 -3.30 -22.50 -14.02
N GLN A 27 -1.99 -22.77 -14.09
CA GLN A 27 -1.25 -22.84 -15.36
C GLN A 27 -0.56 -24.20 -15.63
N ILE A 28 -1.07 -25.28 -15.03
CA ILE A 28 -0.50 -26.64 -15.13
C ILE A 28 -1.50 -27.68 -15.69
N GLY A 29 -2.81 -27.38 -15.73
CA GLY A 29 -3.82 -28.25 -16.35
C GLY A 29 -4.58 -27.54 -17.46
N ASP A 30 -4.23 -27.81 -18.72
CA ASP A 30 -5.13 -27.85 -19.89
C ASP A 30 -4.34 -28.01 -21.22
N THR A 31 -3.65 -29.15 -21.41
CA THR A 31 -3.03 -29.51 -22.71
C THR A 31 -3.17 -31.00 -23.04
N ASN A 32 -4.40 -31.47 -23.29
CA ASN A 32 -4.61 -32.79 -23.92
C ASN A 32 -5.94 -32.89 -24.70
N LYS A 33 -5.89 -32.63 -26.02
CA LYS A 33 -6.74 -33.33 -26.99
C LYS A 33 -6.14 -33.29 -28.41
N SER A 34 -6.33 -34.38 -29.15
CA SER A 34 -5.71 -34.66 -30.44
C SER A 34 -6.35 -33.94 -31.64
N GLN A 35 -5.59 -33.85 -32.74
CA GLN A 35 -6.08 -33.50 -34.09
C GLN A 35 -7.07 -34.56 -34.62
N PRO A 36 -7.77 -34.25 -35.74
CA PRO A 36 -7.59 -35.12 -36.91
C PRO A 36 -7.41 -34.40 -38.27
N ALA A 37 -6.51 -34.98 -39.07
CA ALA A 37 -6.58 -35.21 -40.52
C ALA A 37 -6.86 -34.07 -41.56
N SER A 38 -5.83 -33.83 -42.38
CA SER A 38 -5.87 -33.85 -43.87
C SER A 38 -6.52 -32.73 -44.69
N ALA A 39 -5.65 -32.00 -45.41
CA ALA A 39 -5.81 -31.70 -46.84
C ALA A 39 -4.40 -31.63 -47.51
N MET A 40 -4.29 -31.99 -48.79
CA MET A 40 -3.02 -32.05 -49.54
C MET A 40 -2.81 -30.81 -50.42
N ILE A 41 -1.55 -30.53 -50.81
CA ILE A 41 -1.11 -29.93 -52.09
C ILE A 41 0.42 -30.09 -52.21
N ASP A 42 0.95 -30.04 -53.45
CA ASP A 42 2.17 -30.74 -53.88
C ASP A 42 3.57 -30.19 -53.54
N GLN A 43 4.54 -31.09 -53.73
CA GLN A 43 6.00 -30.91 -53.83
C GLN A 43 6.42 -30.55 -55.29
N PRO A 44 7.73 -30.45 -55.69
CA PRO A 44 8.98 -30.57 -54.93
C PRO A 44 10.01 -29.44 -55.15
N SER A 45 11.03 -29.37 -54.28
CA SER A 45 12.44 -29.10 -54.64
C SER A 45 13.34 -29.43 -53.44
N ALA A 46 14.54 -29.97 -53.68
CA ALA A 46 15.38 -30.54 -52.62
C ALA A 46 16.76 -29.87 -52.49
N GLN A 47 17.16 -29.56 -51.25
CA GLN A 47 18.55 -29.36 -50.84
C GLN A 47 18.75 -29.89 -49.40
N PRO A 48 19.74 -30.76 -49.13
CA PRO A 48 20.02 -31.25 -47.78
C PRO A 48 21.04 -30.34 -47.06
N THR A 49 20.58 -29.52 -46.11
CA THR A 49 21.46 -28.86 -45.12
C THR A 49 21.40 -29.61 -43.80
N SER A 50 22.55 -30.05 -43.30
CA SER A 50 22.66 -30.87 -42.09
C SER A 50 22.33 -30.09 -40.82
N VAL A 51 21.43 -30.63 -40.01
CA VAL A 51 21.21 -30.16 -38.63
C VAL A 51 22.35 -30.68 -37.73
N GLN A 52 23.19 -29.77 -37.24
CA GLN A 52 24.04 -30.04 -36.07
C GLN A 52 23.29 -29.53 -34.82
N PRO A 53 22.81 -30.41 -33.93
CA PRO A 53 22.30 -29.95 -32.64
C PRO A 53 23.47 -29.41 -31.81
N LEU A 54 23.36 -28.15 -31.37
CA LEU A 54 24.38 -27.52 -30.55
C LEU A 54 24.43 -28.18 -29.17
N THR A 55 25.35 -29.12 -28.95
CA THR A 55 25.52 -29.81 -27.68
C THR A 55 26.14 -28.87 -26.64
N THR A 56 25.30 -28.05 -25.99
CA THR A 56 25.71 -27.26 -24.83
C THR A 56 26.13 -28.20 -23.69
N ASP A 57 27.25 -27.89 -23.05
CA ASP A 57 27.89 -28.77 -22.08
C ASP A 57 27.01 -28.97 -20.82
N ILE A 58 26.59 -30.21 -20.63
CA ILE A 58 25.72 -30.68 -19.54
C ILE A 58 26.40 -30.44 -18.16
N GLU A 59 27.73 -30.44 -18.07
CA GLU A 59 28.41 -30.12 -16.81
C GLU A 59 28.30 -28.63 -16.45
N THR A 60 28.41 -27.75 -17.45
CA THR A 60 28.26 -26.30 -17.28
C THR A 60 26.85 -25.95 -16.82
N GLU A 61 25.81 -26.57 -17.38
CA GLU A 61 24.42 -26.38 -16.91
C GLU A 61 24.21 -26.89 -15.47
N LYS A 62 24.77 -28.06 -15.12
CA LYS A 62 24.73 -28.59 -13.76
C LYS A 62 25.42 -27.66 -12.75
N ARG A 63 26.58 -27.09 -13.10
CA ARG A 63 27.30 -26.09 -12.27
C ARG A 63 26.45 -24.83 -12.05
N ILE A 64 25.83 -24.29 -13.11
CA ILE A 64 24.94 -23.12 -13.04
C ILE A 64 23.70 -23.40 -12.18
N LEU A 65 23.11 -24.60 -12.28
CA LEU A 65 21.96 -25.00 -11.46
C LEU A 65 22.33 -25.11 -9.98
N ALA A 66 23.44 -25.78 -9.66
CA ALA A 66 23.92 -25.92 -8.28
C ALA A 66 24.28 -24.55 -7.66
N GLN A 67 24.87 -23.64 -8.45
CA GLN A 67 25.14 -22.27 -8.00
C GLN A 67 23.84 -21.49 -7.70
N LYS A 68 22.83 -21.57 -8.57
CA LYS A 68 21.51 -20.95 -8.34
C LYS A 68 20.77 -21.54 -7.15
N GLN A 69 20.91 -22.85 -6.89
CA GLN A 69 20.36 -23.49 -5.69
C GLN A 69 21.06 -22.98 -4.42
N LYS A 70 22.41 -22.88 -4.43
CA LYS A 70 23.19 -22.34 -3.31
C LYS A 70 22.86 -20.86 -3.02
N GLU A 71 22.67 -20.04 -4.05
CA GLU A 71 22.25 -18.63 -3.91
C GLU A 71 20.84 -18.51 -3.30
N ARG A 72 19.88 -19.33 -3.76
CA ARG A 72 18.53 -19.37 -3.18
C ARG A 72 18.56 -19.80 -1.72
N ALA A 73 19.28 -20.87 -1.39
CA ALA A 73 19.42 -21.34 -0.02
C ALA A 73 20.07 -20.28 0.89
N ALA A 74 21.09 -19.58 0.41
CA ALA A 74 21.71 -18.48 1.14
C ALA A 74 20.71 -17.34 1.43
N ARG A 75 19.93 -16.90 0.44
CA ARG A 75 18.93 -15.84 0.64
C ARG A 75 17.76 -16.26 1.53
N VAL A 76 17.34 -17.53 1.52
CA VAL A 76 16.34 -18.06 2.45
C VAL A 76 16.89 -18.05 3.88
N ALA A 77 18.08 -18.59 4.11
CA ALA A 77 18.72 -18.58 5.44
C ALA A 77 18.98 -17.15 5.97
N GLU A 78 19.22 -16.18 5.08
CA GLU A 78 19.35 -14.75 5.42
C GLU A 78 17.99 -14.10 5.78
N GLN A 79 16.89 -14.55 5.17
CA GLN A 79 15.53 -14.14 5.54
C GLN A 79 15.08 -14.77 6.86
N GLU A 80 15.36 -16.05 7.07
CA GLU A 80 15.07 -16.78 8.32
C GLU A 80 15.80 -16.14 9.51
N LYS A 81 17.08 -15.78 9.36
CA LYS A 81 17.83 -15.06 10.40
C LYS A 81 17.22 -13.70 10.74
N ARG A 82 16.77 -12.93 9.74
CA ARG A 82 16.06 -11.65 9.99
C ARG A 82 14.72 -11.86 10.68
N ALA A 83 13.97 -12.91 10.31
CA ALA A 83 12.71 -13.24 10.95
C ALA A 83 12.90 -13.66 12.42
N GLN A 84 13.94 -14.45 12.73
CA GLN A 84 14.34 -14.79 14.09
C GLN A 84 14.73 -13.54 14.90
N GLN A 85 15.56 -12.66 14.34
CA GLN A 85 15.94 -11.40 14.98
C GLN A 85 14.71 -10.54 15.31
N PHE A 86 13.80 -10.35 14.36
CA PHE A 86 12.57 -9.58 14.58
C PHE A 86 11.67 -10.21 15.65
N LEU A 87 11.56 -11.55 15.70
CA LEU A 87 10.82 -12.25 16.74
C LEU A 87 11.44 -12.05 18.13
N THR A 88 12.78 -12.14 18.26
CA THR A 88 13.47 -11.87 19.53
C THR A 88 13.39 -10.42 19.97
N GLU A 89 13.35 -9.46 19.03
CA GLU A 89 13.14 -8.05 19.32
C GLU A 89 11.69 -7.79 19.80
N GLN A 90 10.71 -8.46 19.19
CA GLN A 90 9.31 -8.42 19.62
C GLN A 90 9.11 -9.00 21.03
N GLU A 91 9.71 -10.15 21.32
CA GLU A 91 9.67 -10.78 22.66
C GLU A 91 10.35 -9.89 23.72
N ALA A 92 11.51 -9.31 23.40
CA ALA A 92 12.20 -8.38 24.30
C ALA A 92 11.38 -7.11 24.57
N ALA A 93 10.69 -6.56 23.56
CA ALA A 93 9.81 -5.41 23.71
C ALA A 93 8.56 -5.73 24.55
N GLU A 94 7.96 -6.92 24.37
CA GLU A 94 6.84 -7.38 25.20
C GLU A 94 7.27 -7.58 26.66
N ALA A 95 8.42 -8.23 26.90
CA ALA A 95 8.97 -8.41 28.24
C ALA A 95 9.25 -7.08 28.95
N GLN A 96 9.79 -6.08 28.24
CA GLN A 96 10.00 -4.73 28.78
C GLN A 96 8.68 -4.01 29.09
N ALA A 97 7.69 -4.11 28.20
CA ALA A 97 6.36 -3.54 28.44
C ALA A 97 5.66 -4.18 29.65
N LEU A 98 5.75 -5.50 29.79
CA LEU A 98 5.22 -6.28 30.92
C LEU A 98 5.93 -5.93 32.24
N ALA A 99 7.25 -5.77 32.21
CA ALA A 99 8.03 -5.35 33.38
C ALA A 99 7.66 -3.93 33.83
N LYS A 100 7.53 -2.99 32.89
CA LYS A 100 7.07 -1.63 33.15
C LYS A 100 5.66 -1.60 33.72
N ALA A 101 4.72 -2.35 33.14
CA ALA A 101 3.35 -2.44 33.63
C ALA A 101 3.26 -3.03 35.05
N ARG A 102 4.12 -4.00 35.40
CA ARG A 102 4.25 -4.48 36.79
C ARG A 102 4.79 -3.41 37.74
N ALA A 103 5.83 -2.68 37.34
CA ALA A 103 6.41 -1.61 38.17
C ALA A 103 5.39 -0.47 38.42
N GLU A 104 4.66 -0.04 37.40
CA GLU A 104 3.57 0.93 37.53
C GLU A 104 2.45 0.40 38.45
N SER A 105 2.02 -0.85 38.27
CA SER A 105 1.02 -1.49 39.14
C SER A 105 1.46 -1.58 40.60
N GLN A 106 2.73 -1.91 40.87
CA GLN A 106 3.31 -1.93 42.21
C GLN A 106 3.35 -0.52 42.84
N GLN A 107 3.67 0.51 42.07
CA GLN A 107 3.59 1.91 42.53
C GLN A 107 2.16 2.32 42.86
N TYR A 108 1.17 1.94 42.03
CA TYR A 108 -0.24 2.17 42.35
C TYR A 108 -0.64 1.47 43.66
N MET A 109 -0.30 0.19 43.83
CA MET A 109 -0.60 -0.54 45.07
C MET A 109 0.05 0.12 46.29
N ALA A 110 1.34 0.46 46.23
CA ALA A 110 2.05 1.15 47.31
C ALA A 110 1.43 2.52 47.65
N SER A 111 0.99 3.29 46.65
CA SER A 111 0.31 4.58 46.84
C SER A 111 -1.13 4.47 47.34
N SER A 112 -1.73 3.27 47.26
CA SER A 112 -3.12 2.99 47.69
C SER A 112 -3.21 2.31 49.06
N MET A 113 -2.07 1.93 49.65
CA MET A 113 -1.98 1.48 51.04
C MET A 113 -2.04 2.70 51.97
N PRO A 114 -3.01 2.79 52.90
CA PRO A 114 -2.95 3.81 53.95
C PRO A 114 -1.81 3.45 54.93
N SER A 115 -0.95 4.43 55.26
CA SER A 115 0.08 4.26 56.29
C SER A 115 -0.56 4.05 57.66
N VAL A 116 -0.57 2.82 58.14
CA VAL A 116 -0.88 2.51 59.55
C VAL A 116 0.41 2.67 60.35
N GLU A 117 0.69 3.91 60.72
CA GLU A 117 1.62 4.21 61.80
C GLU A 117 0.87 4.03 63.13
N ASP A 118 1.26 3.07 63.98
CA ASP A 118 1.12 3.25 65.42
C ASP A 118 2.09 2.37 66.24
N ASN A 119 2.14 2.68 67.53
CA ASN A 119 3.05 2.16 68.54
C ASN A 119 2.65 0.76 69.02
N ALA A 120 3.64 -0.13 69.13
CA ALA A 120 3.60 -1.22 70.10
C ALA A 120 5.00 -1.50 70.63
N LYS A 121 5.13 -1.58 71.97
CA LYS A 121 6.31 -2.10 72.66
C LYS A 121 6.01 -3.47 73.25
N ASP A 122 7.09 -4.18 73.53
CA ASP A 122 7.25 -5.22 74.54
C ASP A 122 6.69 -6.63 74.31
N ASN A 123 7.46 -7.55 74.90
CA ASN A 123 7.29 -8.97 75.14
C ASN A 123 7.39 -9.98 73.99
N ALA A 124 8.16 -11.03 74.30
CA ALA A 124 8.51 -12.12 73.42
C ALA A 124 7.99 -13.46 73.96
N LYS A 125 7.56 -14.33 73.05
CA LYS A 125 7.67 -15.79 73.11
C LYS A 125 7.53 -16.32 71.67
N ASP A 126 8.47 -17.05 71.07
CA ASP A 126 9.01 -18.35 71.48
C ASP A 126 7.92 -19.44 71.50
N ASP A 127 7.68 -20.07 70.34
CA ASP A 127 8.12 -21.45 70.07
C ASP A 127 8.07 -21.74 68.54
N THR A 128 8.11 -23.01 68.13
CA THR A 128 8.68 -23.51 66.86
C THR A 128 7.69 -24.44 66.12
N THR A 129 8.11 -24.98 64.95
CA THR A 129 7.48 -26.07 64.15
C THR A 129 6.25 -25.72 63.30
N ASP A 130 5.86 -26.50 62.27
CA ASP A 130 6.62 -27.21 61.21
C ASP A 130 5.63 -27.63 60.08
N SER A 131 6.15 -28.06 58.92
CA SER A 131 5.53 -28.98 57.94
C SER A 131 4.11 -28.71 57.39
N THR A 132 4.10 -28.30 56.13
CA THR A 132 3.24 -28.78 55.02
C THR A 132 2.08 -29.76 55.31
N ASN A 133 0.88 -29.43 54.81
CA ASN A 133 0.19 -30.33 53.88
C ASN A 133 -0.83 -29.62 52.96
N LYS A 134 -1.56 -30.39 52.13
CA LYS A 134 -2.27 -29.94 50.91
C LYS A 134 -3.80 -29.75 51.03
N GLU A 135 -4.34 -29.18 49.94
CA GLU A 135 -5.57 -29.58 49.21
C GLU A 135 -6.98 -29.10 49.65
N ALA A 136 -7.88 -29.14 48.64
CA ALA A 136 -9.36 -29.09 48.71
C ALA A 136 -10.09 -27.77 49.07
N THR A 137 -10.31 -26.93 48.04
CA THR A 137 -11.64 -26.52 47.52
C THR A 137 -12.87 -26.53 48.46
N THR A 138 -13.56 -25.38 48.63
CA THR A 138 -15.00 -25.16 48.26
C THR A 138 -15.61 -23.86 48.83
N LYS A 139 -15.98 -22.93 47.91
CA LYS A 139 -17.23 -22.11 47.80
C LYS A 139 -18.06 -21.74 49.07
N ILE A 140 -18.45 -20.45 49.17
CA ILE A 140 -19.60 -19.79 49.86
C ILE A 140 -19.14 -18.33 50.19
N LEU A 141 -19.96 -17.26 50.31
CA LEU A 141 -21.07 -16.65 49.55
C LEU A 141 -21.44 -15.33 50.29
N ALA A 142 -21.86 -14.28 49.57
CA ALA A 142 -22.51 -13.04 50.06
C ALA A 142 -21.69 -11.98 50.86
N THR A 143 -21.56 -10.81 50.22
CA THR A 143 -21.78 -9.42 50.72
C THR A 143 -22.00 -9.13 52.22
N PRO A 144 -21.55 -7.93 52.65
CA PRO A 144 -22.54 -6.92 53.08
C PRO A 144 -22.37 -5.51 52.46
N THR A 145 -23.34 -4.63 52.72
CA THR A 145 -23.50 -3.25 52.18
C THR A 145 -23.17 -2.14 53.19
N SER A 146 -22.95 -0.92 52.70
CA SER A 146 -22.61 0.30 53.47
C SER A 146 -23.76 0.91 54.30
N PRO A 147 -23.43 1.74 55.31
CA PRO A 147 -23.75 3.20 55.32
C PRO A 147 -22.46 4.05 55.38
N VAL A 148 -22.31 5.30 54.91
CA VAL A 148 -23.14 6.53 54.93
C VAL A 148 -23.17 7.19 56.33
N ASN A 149 -22.79 8.46 56.58
CA ASN A 149 -22.46 9.62 55.71
C ASN A 149 -21.03 10.18 56.06
N SER A 150 -20.52 11.43 55.89
CA SER A 150 -21.03 12.80 55.64
C SER A 150 -19.97 13.71 54.93
N ALA A 151 -20.30 15.00 54.73
CA ALA A 151 -19.50 16.20 54.37
C ALA A 151 -17.94 16.07 54.27
N SER A 152 -17.24 16.43 53.17
CA SER A 152 -17.17 17.72 52.43
C SER A 152 -16.62 18.89 53.29
N VAL A 153 -15.70 19.77 52.86
CA VAL A 153 -15.34 20.38 51.56
C VAL A 153 -13.79 20.60 51.53
N THR A 154 -13.01 20.53 50.43
CA THR A 154 -12.83 21.55 49.36
C THR A 154 -11.92 21.05 48.22
N ASN A 155 -12.01 21.66 47.03
CA ASN A 155 -10.96 21.73 45.98
C ASN A 155 -10.51 20.44 45.25
N ALA A 156 -11.46 19.73 44.62
CA ALA A 156 -11.19 18.79 43.52
C ALA A 156 -12.15 18.94 42.31
N SER A 157 -12.78 20.12 42.16
CA SER A 157 -13.91 20.32 41.24
C SER A 157 -13.53 21.01 39.93
N ALA A 158 -12.96 20.25 38.99
CA ALA A 158 -12.83 20.64 37.58
C ALA A 158 -12.86 19.43 36.63
N ASN A 159 -11.86 18.55 36.74
CA ASN A 159 -11.66 17.44 35.79
C ASN A 159 -12.75 16.36 35.84
N ASN A 160 -13.38 16.12 37.00
CA ASN A 160 -14.26 14.97 37.18
C ASN A 160 -15.60 15.11 36.42
N LYS A 161 -16.13 16.35 36.29
CA LYS A 161 -17.38 16.60 35.55
C LYS A 161 -17.23 16.33 34.05
N GLN A 162 -16.09 16.71 33.45
CA GLN A 162 -15.85 16.51 32.02
C GLN A 162 -15.72 15.03 31.66
N LYS A 163 -15.09 14.22 32.51
CA LYS A 163 -14.97 12.77 32.29
C LYS A 163 -16.33 12.08 32.35
N ALA A 164 -17.14 12.37 33.37
CA ALA A 164 -18.50 11.84 33.49
C ALA A 164 -19.39 12.25 32.30
N GLU A 165 -19.31 13.50 31.82
CA GLU A 165 -20.03 13.92 30.61
C GLU A 165 -19.55 13.20 29.34
N GLN A 166 -18.24 12.98 29.17
CA GLN A 166 -17.72 12.24 28.02
C GLN A 166 -18.11 10.76 28.06
N GLU A 167 -18.13 10.13 29.23
CA GLU A 167 -18.54 8.74 29.40
C GLU A 167 -20.06 8.59 29.20
N ALA A 168 -20.89 9.51 29.72
CA ALA A 168 -22.32 9.55 29.42
C ALA A 168 -22.60 9.79 27.92
N LYS A 169 -21.86 10.70 27.26
CA LYS A 169 -21.97 10.94 25.81
C LYS A 169 -21.53 9.72 24.99
N ARG A 170 -20.47 9.01 25.42
CA ARG A 170 -20.02 7.73 24.82
C ARG A 170 -21.05 6.61 25.01
N GLN A 171 -21.61 6.45 26.21
CA GLN A 171 -22.63 5.43 26.50
C GLN A 171 -23.94 5.72 25.76
N ALA A 172 -24.37 6.98 25.67
CA ALA A 172 -25.52 7.38 24.87
C ALA A 172 -25.29 7.17 23.35
N ALA A 173 -24.06 7.42 22.86
CA ALA A 173 -23.68 7.13 21.48
C ALA A 173 -23.66 5.62 21.20
N ALA A 174 -23.06 4.82 22.10
CA ALA A 174 -23.02 3.36 22.00
C ALA A 174 -24.42 2.73 22.09
N LYS A 175 -25.29 3.24 22.98
CA LYS A 175 -26.69 2.80 23.08
C LYS A 175 -27.47 3.13 21.81
N LYS A 176 -27.36 4.36 21.28
CA LYS A 176 -27.94 4.72 19.97
C LYS A 176 -27.38 3.88 18.81
N GLN A 177 -26.10 3.51 18.85
CA GLN A 177 -25.49 2.64 17.84
C GLN A 177 -26.01 1.19 17.95
N ALA A 178 -26.22 0.67 19.16
CA ALA A 178 -26.83 -0.63 19.38
C ALA A 178 -28.31 -0.65 18.98
N GLU A 179 -29.09 0.36 19.37
CA GLU A 179 -30.49 0.53 18.98
C GLU A 179 -30.64 0.69 17.46
N ALA A 180 -29.73 1.43 16.80
CA ALA A 180 -29.68 1.52 15.34
C ALA A 180 -29.29 0.20 14.66
N GLN A 181 -28.39 -0.61 15.24
CA GLN A 181 -28.04 -1.94 14.73
C GLN A 181 -29.22 -2.92 14.85
N VAL A 182 -29.92 -2.93 15.98
CA VAL A 182 -31.12 -3.75 16.21
C VAL A 182 -32.29 -3.28 15.34
N ALA A 183 -32.42 -1.98 15.06
CA ALA A 183 -33.40 -1.47 14.10
C ALA A 183 -33.05 -1.85 12.64
N ALA A 184 -31.77 -1.80 12.25
CA ALA A 184 -31.31 -2.19 10.92
C ALA A 184 -31.50 -3.70 10.65
N GLU A 185 -31.40 -4.54 11.68
CA GLU A 185 -31.71 -5.98 11.65
C GLU A 185 -33.14 -6.26 11.12
N LYS A 186 -34.08 -5.31 11.29
CA LYS A 186 -35.51 -5.46 11.00
C LYS A 186 -35.94 -5.00 9.59
N LEU A 187 -35.05 -4.38 8.81
CA LEU A 187 -35.40 -3.76 7.52
C LEU A 187 -34.70 -4.35 6.28
N LEU A 188 -33.53 -4.98 6.42
CA LEU A 188 -32.87 -5.64 5.28
C LEU A 188 -33.48 -7.04 5.06
N PRO A 189 -33.86 -7.40 3.82
CA PRO A 189 -34.43 -8.72 3.56
C PRO A 189 -33.36 -9.82 3.66
N LYS A 190 -33.80 -11.01 4.11
CA LYS A 190 -32.91 -12.15 4.38
C LYS A 190 -32.55 -12.93 3.10
N SER A 191 -33.42 -12.85 2.09
CA SER A 191 -33.22 -13.20 0.68
C SER A 191 -33.20 -11.91 -0.17
N PRO A 192 -32.80 -11.93 -1.45
CA PRO A 192 -33.19 -10.87 -2.37
C PRO A 192 -34.73 -10.79 -2.51
N SER A 193 -35.24 -9.63 -2.89
CA SER A 193 -36.67 -9.38 -3.15
C SER A 193 -36.83 -8.36 -4.26
N ASP A 194 -37.71 -8.59 -5.21
CA ASP A 194 -38.02 -7.59 -6.24
C ASP A 194 -38.99 -6.53 -5.71
N TYR A 195 -38.87 -5.31 -6.27
CA TYR A 195 -39.64 -4.14 -5.92
C TYR A 195 -40.01 -3.37 -7.19
N GLN A 196 -41.30 -3.09 -7.39
CA GLN A 196 -41.74 -2.22 -8.48
C GLN A 196 -41.81 -0.75 -8.02
N VAL A 197 -41.03 0.11 -8.67
CA VAL A 197 -40.87 1.54 -8.36
C VAL A 197 -42.20 2.29 -8.51
N LYS A 198 -42.64 2.99 -7.46
CA LYS A 198 -43.92 3.71 -7.40
C LYS A 198 -43.72 5.21 -7.58
N ARG A 199 -44.83 5.95 -7.69
CA ARG A 199 -44.79 7.42 -7.87
C ARG A 199 -44.12 8.10 -6.68
N GLY A 200 -43.03 8.82 -6.95
CA GLY A 200 -42.23 9.49 -5.91
C GLY A 200 -41.20 8.58 -5.23
N ASP A 201 -40.83 7.45 -5.85
CA ASP A 201 -39.67 6.64 -5.45
C ASP A 201 -38.42 6.97 -6.29
N GLY A 202 -37.26 6.58 -5.77
CA GLY A 202 -35.95 6.81 -6.39
C GLY A 202 -34.85 6.16 -5.54
N LEU A 203 -33.67 5.92 -6.12
CA LEU A 203 -32.58 5.16 -5.47
C LEU A 203 -32.28 5.63 -4.04
N ILE A 204 -32.15 6.94 -3.82
CA ILE A 204 -31.84 7.50 -2.50
C ILE A 204 -32.94 7.21 -1.46
N LYS A 205 -34.21 7.20 -1.86
CA LYS A 205 -35.35 6.93 -0.98
C LYS A 205 -35.44 5.45 -0.63
N LEU A 206 -35.33 4.58 -1.64
CA LEU A 206 -35.37 3.12 -1.45
C LEU A 206 -34.15 2.63 -0.64
N ALA A 207 -32.95 3.13 -0.93
CA ALA A 207 -31.74 2.82 -0.17
C ALA A 207 -31.88 3.21 1.32
N ARG A 208 -32.46 4.37 1.62
CA ARG A 208 -32.80 4.78 3.00
C ARG A 208 -33.86 3.89 3.64
N GLN A 209 -34.93 3.54 2.91
CA GLN A 209 -36.02 2.68 3.41
C GLN A 209 -35.54 1.28 3.79
N TYR A 210 -34.62 0.70 3.01
CA TYR A 210 -34.00 -0.60 3.29
C TYR A 210 -32.66 -0.50 4.05
N ASN A 211 -32.31 0.68 4.56
CA ASN A 211 -31.08 0.97 5.33
C ASN A 211 -29.79 0.39 4.69
N MET A 212 -29.55 0.71 3.42
CA MET A 212 -28.34 0.32 2.67
C MET A 212 -27.76 1.51 1.87
N PRO A 213 -26.48 1.47 1.44
CA PRO A 213 -25.89 2.52 0.62
C PRO A 213 -26.51 2.63 -0.78
N VAL A 214 -26.54 3.85 -1.34
CA VAL A 214 -27.10 4.12 -2.67
C VAL A 214 -26.29 3.41 -3.75
N GLU A 215 -24.97 3.44 -3.67
CA GLU A 215 -24.09 2.72 -4.61
C GLU A 215 -24.29 1.21 -4.57
N VAL A 216 -24.65 0.63 -3.41
CA VAL A 216 -24.86 -0.81 -3.27
C VAL A 216 -26.18 -1.24 -3.92
N LEU A 217 -27.26 -0.48 -3.70
CA LEU A 217 -28.53 -0.72 -4.39
C LEU A 217 -28.38 -0.54 -5.91
N ALA A 218 -27.62 0.47 -6.35
CA ALA A 218 -27.36 0.74 -7.76
C ALA A 218 -26.50 -0.36 -8.41
N GLN A 219 -25.41 -0.78 -7.75
CA GLN A 219 -24.53 -1.87 -8.20
C GLN A 219 -25.27 -3.21 -8.28
N ALA A 220 -26.12 -3.53 -7.30
CA ALA A 220 -26.96 -4.73 -7.32
C ALA A 220 -27.94 -4.78 -8.51
N ASN A 221 -28.26 -3.62 -9.11
CA ASN A 221 -29.16 -3.46 -10.25
C ASN A 221 -28.44 -3.05 -11.54
N ASN A 222 -27.10 -3.05 -11.56
CA ASN A 222 -26.25 -2.66 -12.70
C ASN A 222 -26.55 -1.24 -13.28
N ILE A 223 -26.97 -0.30 -12.42
CA ILE A 223 -27.28 1.09 -12.77
C ILE A 223 -26.34 2.07 -12.07
N SER A 224 -26.25 3.31 -12.55
CA SER A 224 -25.47 4.35 -11.88
C SER A 224 -26.16 4.77 -10.56
N PRO A 225 -25.42 5.06 -9.48
CA PRO A 225 -25.99 5.71 -8.30
C PRO A 225 -26.58 7.11 -8.58
N SER A 226 -26.30 7.69 -9.75
CA SER A 226 -26.89 8.94 -10.25
C SER A 226 -28.14 8.74 -11.13
N THR A 227 -28.57 7.49 -11.40
CA THR A 227 -29.71 7.21 -12.27
C THR A 227 -31.04 7.50 -11.58
N SER A 228 -31.90 8.32 -12.21
CA SER A 228 -33.31 8.45 -11.84
C SER A 228 -34.08 7.19 -12.21
N LEU A 229 -34.85 6.64 -11.26
CA LEU A 229 -35.70 5.47 -11.50
C LEU A 229 -36.99 5.86 -12.23
N GLN A 230 -37.51 4.96 -13.06
CA GLN A 230 -38.77 5.16 -13.78
C GLN A 230 -39.95 4.48 -13.07
N LEU A 231 -41.15 5.02 -13.27
CA LEU A 231 -42.37 4.45 -12.69
C LEU A 231 -42.67 3.08 -13.30
N GLY A 232 -42.98 2.09 -12.46
CA GLY A 232 -43.21 0.72 -12.90
C GLY A 232 -41.95 -0.11 -13.18
N GLN A 233 -40.75 0.49 -13.07
CA GLN A 233 -39.47 -0.22 -13.18
C GLN A 233 -39.34 -1.25 -12.05
N ASN A 234 -38.93 -2.48 -12.38
CA ASN A 234 -38.54 -3.47 -11.37
C ASN A 234 -37.08 -3.25 -10.94
N ILE A 235 -36.85 -3.31 -9.63
CA ILE A 235 -35.57 -3.17 -8.95
C ILE A 235 -35.45 -4.33 -7.96
N THR A 236 -34.36 -5.10 -8.04
CA THR A 236 -34.07 -6.16 -7.06
C THR A 236 -33.39 -5.54 -5.83
N ILE A 237 -34.02 -5.68 -4.66
CA ILE A 237 -33.44 -5.31 -3.37
C ILE A 237 -32.51 -6.46 -2.92
N PRO A 238 -31.19 -6.23 -2.76
CA PRO A 238 -30.25 -7.28 -2.38
C PRO A 238 -30.42 -7.71 -0.91
N SER A 239 -30.16 -8.99 -0.63
CA SER A 239 -30.13 -9.51 0.75
C SER A 239 -29.00 -8.88 1.57
N ARG A 240 -29.10 -8.90 2.90
CA ARG A 240 -28.04 -8.43 3.81
C ARG A 240 -26.65 -9.03 3.52
N LYS A 241 -26.56 -10.30 3.11
CA LYS A 241 -25.30 -10.96 2.73
C LYS A 241 -24.72 -10.43 1.41
N GLN A 242 -25.58 -10.03 0.47
CA GLN A 242 -25.15 -9.37 -0.78
C GLN A 242 -24.72 -7.93 -0.50
N VAL A 243 -25.49 -7.18 0.30
CA VAL A 243 -25.13 -5.81 0.75
C VAL A 243 -23.73 -5.78 1.35
N GLN A 244 -23.46 -6.61 2.37
CA GLN A 244 -22.14 -6.68 3.01
C GLN A 244 -20.99 -7.09 2.08
N ARG A 245 -21.28 -7.79 0.98
CA ARG A 245 -20.27 -8.12 -0.04
C ARG A 245 -20.01 -6.92 -0.94
N LEU A 246 -21.07 -6.34 -1.51
CA LEU A 246 -21.01 -5.18 -2.39
C LEU A 246 -20.40 -3.96 -1.68
N GLU A 247 -20.66 -3.77 -0.38
CA GLU A 247 -20.01 -2.75 0.46
C GLU A 247 -18.49 -2.93 0.52
N ARG A 248 -18.00 -4.17 0.69
CA ARG A 248 -16.56 -4.48 0.71
C ARG A 248 -15.93 -4.32 -0.67
N GLU A 249 -16.61 -4.77 -1.72
CA GLU A 249 -16.18 -4.59 -3.11
C GLU A 249 -16.09 -3.11 -3.48
N ALA A 250 -17.09 -2.30 -3.11
CA ALA A 250 -17.10 -0.86 -3.31
C ALA A 250 -16.05 -0.12 -2.46
N ALA A 251 -15.82 -0.55 -1.22
CA ALA A 251 -14.77 0.00 -0.37
C ALA A 251 -13.36 -0.29 -0.93
N ASN A 252 -13.10 -1.54 -1.30
CA ASN A 252 -11.85 -1.96 -1.96
C ASN A 252 -11.66 -1.22 -3.28
N GLY A 253 -12.72 -1.05 -4.08
CA GLY A 253 -12.69 -0.28 -5.33
C GLY A 253 -12.43 1.21 -5.13
N LYS A 254 -12.95 1.83 -4.07
CA LYS A 254 -12.63 3.21 -3.69
C LYS A 254 -11.16 3.32 -3.25
N GLN A 255 -10.68 2.43 -2.39
CA GLN A 255 -9.27 2.39 -1.94
C GLN A 255 -8.28 2.15 -3.10
N ALA A 256 -8.58 1.24 -4.04
CA ALA A 256 -7.72 0.98 -5.18
C ALA A 256 -7.58 2.19 -6.11
N ARG A 257 -8.69 2.90 -6.37
CA ARG A 257 -8.71 4.14 -7.18
C ARG A 257 -7.97 5.29 -6.49
N GLU A 258 -8.07 5.39 -5.17
CA GLU A 258 -7.34 6.39 -4.41
C GLU A 258 -5.84 6.08 -4.35
N ALA A 259 -5.46 4.81 -4.17
CA ALA A 259 -4.07 4.37 -4.23
C ALA A 259 -3.44 4.59 -5.62
N SER A 260 -4.14 4.29 -6.71
CA SER A 260 -3.64 4.54 -8.07
C SER A 260 -3.46 6.04 -8.33
N ARG A 261 -4.42 6.87 -7.88
CA ARG A 261 -4.30 8.34 -7.96
C ARG A 261 -3.13 8.87 -7.12
N GLN A 262 -2.92 8.37 -5.91
CA GLN A 262 -1.79 8.76 -5.08
C GLN A 262 -0.44 8.36 -5.71
N GLN A 263 -0.36 7.20 -6.36
CA GLN A 263 0.81 6.79 -7.14
C GLN A 263 1.07 7.69 -8.35
N GLU A 264 0.02 8.05 -9.10
CA GLU A 264 0.11 8.98 -10.23
C GLU A 264 0.56 10.38 -9.77
N GLU A 265 -0.05 10.93 -8.71
CA GLU A 265 0.36 12.19 -8.10
C GLU A 265 1.81 12.16 -7.59
N ALA A 266 2.27 11.04 -7.01
CA ALA A 266 3.64 10.89 -6.55
C ALA A 266 4.65 10.80 -7.70
N LEU A 267 4.30 10.11 -8.79
CA LEU A 267 5.12 10.03 -10.01
C LEU A 267 5.18 11.40 -10.73
N ALA A 268 4.07 12.13 -10.76
CA ALA A 268 4.01 13.50 -11.29
C ALA A 268 4.88 14.46 -10.47
N LYS A 269 4.83 14.39 -9.13
CA LYS A 269 5.71 15.18 -8.24
C LYS A 269 7.18 14.83 -8.48
N LYS A 270 7.54 13.55 -8.42
CA LYS A 270 8.94 13.08 -8.63
C LYS A 270 9.52 13.48 -9.98
N SER A 271 8.73 13.41 -11.05
CA SER A 271 9.17 13.84 -12.40
C SER A 271 9.24 15.35 -12.56
N ALA A 272 8.36 16.12 -11.91
CA ALA A 272 8.46 17.58 -11.85
C ALA A 272 9.73 18.03 -11.11
N ASP A 273 10.09 17.38 -10.00
CA ASP A 273 11.28 17.71 -9.22
C ASP A 273 12.58 17.31 -9.93
N ALA A 274 12.65 16.11 -10.52
CA ALA A 274 13.77 15.72 -11.38
C ALA A 274 13.98 16.69 -12.56
N LYS A 275 12.89 17.21 -13.13
CA LYS A 275 12.94 18.22 -14.21
C LYS A 275 13.40 19.59 -13.71
N ARG A 276 13.06 19.99 -12.49
CA ARG A 276 13.57 21.21 -11.83
C ARG A 276 15.08 21.10 -11.62
N GLU A 277 15.55 20.02 -10.99
CA GLU A 277 16.98 19.77 -10.76
C GLU A 277 17.79 19.74 -12.05
N ALA A 278 17.35 19.00 -13.07
CA ALA A 278 18.08 18.91 -14.33
C ALA A 278 18.11 20.25 -15.08
N GLN A 279 17.10 21.10 -14.91
CA GLN A 279 17.12 22.47 -15.45
C GLN A 279 18.03 23.41 -14.64
N GLN A 280 18.12 23.26 -13.32
CA GLN A 280 19.08 23.99 -12.47
C GLN A 280 20.52 23.61 -12.85
N LYS A 281 20.83 22.31 -12.88
CA LYS A 281 22.14 21.76 -13.28
C LYS A 281 22.55 22.22 -14.69
N LEU A 282 21.62 22.29 -15.65
CA LEU A 282 21.89 22.89 -16.97
C LEU A 282 22.15 24.40 -16.92
N SER A 283 21.44 25.14 -16.06
CA SER A 283 21.68 26.58 -15.87
C SER A 283 23.01 26.89 -15.18
N GLU A 284 23.48 26.00 -14.31
CA GLU A 284 24.76 26.07 -13.61
C GLU A 284 25.91 25.68 -14.55
N ALA A 285 25.79 24.56 -15.28
CA ALA A 285 26.76 24.14 -16.30
C ALA A 285 26.94 25.15 -17.45
N ARG A 286 25.92 25.98 -17.73
CA ARG A 286 26.00 27.12 -18.67
C ARG A 286 26.66 28.37 -18.08
N LYS A 287 26.80 28.47 -16.76
CA LYS A 287 27.56 29.53 -16.07
C LYS A 287 29.00 29.11 -15.83
N GLU A 288 29.23 27.86 -15.43
CA GLU A 288 30.56 27.28 -15.19
C GLU A 288 31.29 26.86 -16.49
N VAL A 289 31.20 27.71 -17.53
CA VAL A 289 32.01 27.54 -18.75
C VAL A 289 33.43 27.98 -18.44
N LYS A 290 34.22 27.07 -17.86
CA LYS A 290 35.68 27.24 -17.71
C LYS A 290 36.28 27.59 -19.08
N GLU A 291 37.13 28.61 -19.11
CA GLU A 291 37.62 29.25 -20.34
C GLU A 291 38.34 28.29 -21.29
N THR A 292 38.88 27.18 -20.76
CA THR A 292 39.52 26.09 -21.51
C THR A 292 38.56 25.27 -22.38
N ASP A 293 37.26 25.22 -22.08
CA ASP A 293 36.22 24.50 -22.85
C ASP A 293 35.59 25.38 -23.95
N ALA A 294 35.87 26.70 -23.95
CA ALA A 294 35.12 27.72 -24.69
C ALA A 294 35.23 27.65 -26.23
N LYS A 295 36.18 26.87 -26.77
CA LYS A 295 36.41 26.73 -28.23
C LYS A 295 35.47 25.73 -28.91
N GLY A 296 34.74 24.90 -28.15
CA GLY A 296 33.83 23.89 -28.68
C GLY A 296 32.35 24.24 -28.58
N SER A 297 31.62 24.10 -29.69
CA SER A 297 30.17 23.88 -29.65
C SER A 297 29.89 22.39 -29.54
N PHE A 298 28.89 22.02 -28.74
CA PHE A 298 28.49 20.63 -28.52
C PHE A 298 26.98 20.49 -28.67
N GLY A 299 26.52 19.26 -28.90
CA GLY A 299 25.11 18.93 -28.87
C GLY A 299 24.87 17.48 -28.50
N VAL A 300 23.61 17.13 -28.35
CA VAL A 300 23.16 15.82 -27.88
C VAL A 300 22.41 15.13 -29.01
N GLN A 301 22.98 14.11 -29.62
CA GLN A 301 22.18 13.24 -30.50
C GLN A 301 21.27 12.39 -29.61
N VAL A 302 19.98 12.42 -29.92
CA VAL A 302 18.92 11.74 -29.13
C VAL A 302 18.43 10.46 -29.81
N ALA A 303 18.49 10.42 -31.15
CA ALA A 303 18.07 9.28 -31.95
C ALA A 303 18.88 9.17 -33.26
N LEU A 304 18.84 7.99 -33.86
CA LEU A 304 19.15 7.73 -35.26
C LEU A 304 17.91 7.05 -35.84
N ALA A 305 17.22 7.70 -36.78
CA ALA A 305 16.04 7.17 -37.43
C ALA A 305 16.40 6.63 -38.82
N ASN A 306 15.74 5.56 -39.27
CA ASN A 306 16.01 4.96 -40.57
C ASN A 306 15.73 5.93 -41.73
N ASP A 307 14.70 6.76 -41.58
CA ASP A 307 14.11 7.58 -42.63
C ASP A 307 13.98 9.06 -42.20
N GLN A 308 14.03 9.99 -43.16
CA GLN A 308 13.91 11.43 -42.90
C GLN A 308 12.60 11.79 -42.20
N SER A 309 11.45 11.25 -42.64
CA SER A 309 10.14 11.55 -42.03
C SER A 309 10.08 11.23 -40.54
N LYS A 310 10.67 10.09 -40.13
CA LYS A 310 10.77 9.67 -38.73
C LYS A 310 11.72 10.57 -37.93
N ALA A 311 12.81 11.03 -38.55
CA ALA A 311 13.69 12.02 -37.94
C ALA A 311 13.01 13.39 -37.75
N ASP A 312 12.15 13.80 -38.69
CA ASP A 312 11.41 15.06 -38.62
C ASP A 312 10.23 15.01 -37.64
N GLU A 313 9.55 13.87 -37.51
CA GLU A 313 8.57 13.61 -36.44
C GLU A 313 9.22 13.72 -35.05
N LEU A 314 10.37 13.06 -34.87
CA LEU A 314 11.16 13.17 -33.64
C LEU A 314 11.64 14.62 -33.42
N ALA A 315 12.13 15.30 -34.46
CA ALA A 315 12.54 16.70 -34.35
C ALA A 315 11.37 17.61 -33.91
N LYS A 316 10.17 17.44 -34.47
CA LYS A 316 8.94 18.13 -34.05
C LYS A 316 8.56 17.82 -32.60
N LYS A 317 8.74 16.58 -32.13
CA LYS A 317 8.52 16.18 -30.72
C LYS A 317 9.46 16.92 -29.77
N PHE A 318 10.76 16.99 -30.10
CA PHE A 318 11.75 17.73 -29.30
C PHE A 318 11.55 19.25 -29.40
N GLN A 319 11.19 19.78 -30.57
CA GLN A 319 10.94 21.21 -30.79
C GLN A 319 9.70 21.71 -30.03
N SER A 320 8.59 20.94 -30.04
CA SER A 320 7.38 21.27 -29.25
C SER A 320 7.58 21.09 -27.74
N ALA A 321 8.58 20.31 -27.31
CA ALA A 321 9.05 20.29 -25.92
C ALA A 321 9.97 21.47 -25.56
N GLY A 322 10.28 22.36 -26.51
CA GLY A 322 11.05 23.61 -26.30
C GLY A 322 12.56 23.48 -26.54
N TYR A 323 13.02 22.40 -27.17
CA TYR A 323 14.45 22.17 -27.46
C TYR A 323 14.82 22.65 -28.88
N ARG A 324 16.06 23.13 -29.06
CA ARG A 324 16.61 23.46 -30.39
C ARG A 324 17.14 22.20 -31.06
N VAL A 325 16.67 21.87 -32.27
CA VAL A 325 16.96 20.60 -32.94
C VAL A 325 17.49 20.83 -34.36
N LYS A 326 18.38 19.94 -34.82
CA LYS A 326 18.70 19.74 -36.24
C LYS A 326 18.66 18.25 -36.58
N THR A 327 18.25 17.93 -37.81
CA THR A 327 18.44 16.62 -38.43
C THR A 327 19.70 16.63 -39.29
N SER A 328 20.37 15.48 -39.44
CA SER A 328 21.54 15.31 -40.32
C SER A 328 21.52 13.90 -40.93
N PRO A 329 21.65 13.75 -42.27
CA PRO A 329 21.77 12.45 -42.89
C PRO A 329 23.11 11.79 -42.58
N THR A 330 23.12 10.47 -42.54
CA THR A 330 24.31 9.60 -42.40
C THR A 330 24.09 8.32 -43.21
N SER A 331 25.17 7.57 -43.48
CA SER A 331 25.10 6.28 -44.19
C SER A 331 24.30 5.17 -43.47
N ARG A 332 23.75 5.44 -42.27
CA ARG A 332 22.93 4.50 -41.48
C ARG A 332 21.56 5.08 -41.11
N GLY A 333 21.11 6.14 -41.81
CA GLY A 333 19.87 6.87 -41.51
C GLY A 333 20.12 8.31 -41.04
N VAL A 334 19.07 8.97 -40.58
CA VAL A 334 19.08 10.40 -40.22
C VAL A 334 19.16 10.56 -38.69
N ARG A 335 20.21 11.23 -38.21
CA ARG A 335 20.39 11.53 -36.78
C ARG A 335 19.65 12.80 -36.38
N VAL A 336 19.03 12.76 -35.20
CA VAL A 336 18.34 13.90 -34.57
C VAL A 336 19.23 14.43 -33.45
N ILE A 337 19.62 15.71 -33.53
CA ILE A 337 20.61 16.34 -32.65
C ILE A 337 20.02 17.59 -31.99
N VAL A 338 20.10 17.67 -30.66
CA VAL A 338 19.63 18.80 -29.85
C VAL A 338 20.80 19.69 -29.45
N GLY A 339 20.70 21.00 -29.68
CA GLY A 339 21.79 21.96 -29.42
C GLY A 339 21.75 23.21 -30.32
N PRO A 340 22.84 23.99 -30.41
CA PRO A 340 24.13 23.81 -29.73
C PRO A 340 24.15 24.36 -28.30
N GLU A 341 25.02 23.78 -27.47
CA GLU A 341 25.51 24.32 -26.19
C GLU A 341 26.99 24.70 -26.31
N ARG A 342 27.47 25.61 -25.46
CA ARG A 342 28.91 25.94 -25.34
C ARG A 342 29.56 25.10 -24.24
N GLY A 343 30.67 24.46 -24.56
CA GLY A 343 31.41 23.60 -23.64
C GLY A 343 30.74 22.23 -23.38
N LYS A 344 31.56 21.23 -23.06
CA LYS A 344 31.15 19.84 -22.89
C LYS A 344 30.23 19.62 -21.69
N VAL A 345 30.43 20.39 -20.61
CA VAL A 345 29.66 20.28 -19.36
C VAL A 345 28.18 20.67 -19.58
N ALA A 346 27.92 21.77 -20.28
CA ALA A 346 26.56 22.19 -20.62
C ALA A 346 25.83 21.16 -21.51
N ALA A 347 26.54 20.53 -22.46
CA ALA A 347 25.96 19.47 -23.29
C ALA A 347 25.69 18.17 -22.51
N LEU A 348 26.51 17.82 -21.51
CA LEU A 348 26.22 16.72 -20.59
C LEU A 348 24.96 16.99 -19.75
N ALA A 349 24.85 18.19 -19.16
CA ALA A 349 23.65 18.59 -18.42
C ALA A 349 22.39 18.65 -19.31
N LEU A 350 22.53 19.03 -20.58
CA LEU A 350 21.45 18.97 -21.57
C LEU A 350 21.03 17.52 -21.85
N LYS A 351 21.98 16.59 -21.97
CA LYS A 351 21.73 15.15 -22.15
C LYS A 351 20.97 14.56 -20.96
N ASP A 352 21.37 14.91 -19.73
CA ASP A 352 20.70 14.44 -18.51
C ASP A 352 19.30 15.08 -18.34
N LYS A 353 19.12 16.35 -18.74
CA LYS A 353 17.79 16.99 -18.82
C LYS A 353 16.87 16.30 -19.84
N ILE A 354 17.39 15.96 -21.01
CA ILE A 354 16.63 15.23 -22.06
C ILE A 354 16.17 13.87 -21.54
N ASN A 355 17.07 13.10 -20.93
CA ASN A 355 16.75 11.79 -20.35
C ASN A 355 15.73 11.87 -19.20
N SER A 356 15.65 13.02 -18.52
CA SER A 356 14.74 13.27 -17.40
C SER A 356 13.39 13.89 -17.81
N ASP A 357 13.17 14.25 -19.08
CA ASP A 357 11.96 14.95 -19.52
C ASP A 357 10.90 13.99 -20.09
N PRO A 358 9.80 13.71 -19.36
CA PRO A 358 8.80 12.71 -19.77
C PRO A 358 8.10 13.08 -21.08
N LYS A 359 8.15 14.34 -21.52
CA LYS A 359 7.62 14.76 -22.84
C LYS A 359 8.32 14.09 -24.01
N VAL A 360 9.62 13.83 -23.90
CA VAL A 360 10.42 13.28 -25.01
C VAL A 360 10.67 11.78 -24.86
N ASN A 361 10.75 11.27 -23.62
CA ASN A 361 10.86 9.85 -23.28
C ASN A 361 11.92 9.13 -24.15
N THR A 362 13.19 9.45 -23.91
CA THR A 362 14.32 8.97 -24.71
C THR A 362 15.50 8.71 -23.78
N THR A 363 16.04 7.49 -23.81
CA THR A 363 17.16 7.05 -22.95
C THR A 363 18.49 6.97 -23.71
N SER A 364 18.46 7.06 -25.04
CA SER A 364 19.57 6.86 -25.98
C SER A 364 20.39 8.13 -26.28
N ALA A 365 20.33 9.14 -25.42
CA ALA A 365 20.97 10.43 -25.67
C ALA A 365 22.49 10.40 -25.39
N TRP A 366 23.31 10.84 -26.35
CA TRP A 366 24.77 10.95 -26.22
C TRP A 366 25.32 12.29 -26.74
N VAL A 367 26.42 12.76 -26.17
CA VAL A 367 27.03 14.06 -26.50
C VAL A 367 28.00 13.91 -27.67
N LEU A 368 27.89 14.81 -28.66
CA LEU A 368 28.79 14.93 -29.80
C LEU A 368 29.29 16.36 -30.01
N TYR A 369 30.40 16.51 -30.73
CA TYR A 369 30.92 17.82 -31.11
C TYR A 369 30.08 18.41 -32.26
N TRP A 370 29.64 19.65 -32.11
CA TRP A 370 28.79 20.34 -33.06
C TRP A 370 29.66 21.15 -34.04
N ARG A 371 29.74 20.66 -35.28
CA ARG A 371 30.29 21.41 -36.44
C ARG A 371 29.14 22.00 -37.24
#